data_AF-A0A959SY51-F1
#
_entry.id   AF-A0A959SY51-F1
#
_cell.length_a   1.000
_cell.length_b   1.000
_cell.length_c   1.000
_cell.angle_alpha   90.00
_cell.angle_beta   90.00
_cell.angle_gamma   90.00
#
_symmetry.space_group_name_H-M   'P 1'
#
loop_
_entity.id
_entity.type
_entity.pdbx_description
1 polymer ?
#
loop_
_entity_poly.entity_id
_entity_poly.type
_entity_poly.pdbx_seq_one_letter_code
_entity_poly.pdbx_strand_id
1 'polypeptide(L)'
;FSSEMGDDAWDPKSYMNIWVCDLNKFAGYSSVVGGAENVDGLVIDFGAFKAGNKTIVHEAGHWMSLLHIWGDENCGDDKVSDTPKQASYTPGCPTGIRITCGNGPTGDMYNNYMDFTNDACINMFSKGQKARMRALFEPSGPRNSLLTSKGLDTPLIFESPLPDDDPKWLEPHLYPNPAKEELKLDLTYDARWLGTTVRIINIQGNALMTVVVNAKTQTIDVSRLVPGMYFLAAKRTDGLSIRKKFIKQ
;
A
#
# COMPACT_ATOMS: atom_id res chain seq x y z
N PHE A 1 -12.31 3.89 4.04
CA PHE A 1 -11.45 2.71 4.33
C PHE A 1 -11.42 2.37 5.82
N SER A 2 -11.25 3.34 6.72
CA SER A 2 -11.20 3.11 8.18
C SER A 2 -12.42 2.36 8.73
N SER A 3 -13.60 2.60 8.17
CA SER A 3 -14.86 1.91 8.50
C SER A 3 -14.82 0.39 8.27
N GLU A 4 -13.95 -0.07 7.37
CA GLU A 4 -13.79 -1.45 6.89
C GLU A 4 -12.43 -2.06 7.27
N MET A 5 -11.75 -1.50 8.28
CA MET A 5 -10.42 -1.92 8.76
C MET A 5 -9.25 -1.60 7.82
N GLY A 6 -9.45 -0.75 6.81
CA GLY A 6 -8.37 -0.11 6.04
C GLY A 6 -7.90 1.19 6.68
N ASP A 7 -7.23 2.03 5.89
CA ASP A 7 -6.81 3.39 6.30
C ASP A 7 -7.23 4.41 5.25
N ASP A 8 -7.78 5.54 5.70
CA ASP A 8 -8.32 6.56 4.79
C ASP A 8 -7.18 7.30 4.06
N ALA A 9 -7.45 7.74 2.82
CA ALA A 9 -6.46 8.47 2.04
C ALA A 9 -6.05 9.77 2.75
N TRP A 10 -4.75 10.06 2.77
CA TRP A 10 -4.29 11.42 3.02
C TRP A 10 -4.60 12.27 1.79
N ASP A 11 -4.66 13.59 1.95
CA ASP A 11 -5.01 14.52 0.89
C ASP A 11 -4.18 14.27 -0.39
N PRO A 12 -4.79 13.78 -1.49
CA PRO A 12 -4.06 13.39 -2.69
C PRO A 12 -3.49 14.58 -3.46
N LYS A 13 -3.89 15.81 -3.11
CA LYS A 13 -3.27 17.04 -3.64
C LYS A 13 -1.92 17.31 -3.00
N SER A 14 -1.63 16.63 -1.89
CA SER A 14 -0.43 16.81 -1.07
C SER A 14 0.43 15.54 -0.99
N TYR A 15 -0.15 14.34 -1.16
CA TYR A 15 0.53 13.06 -0.99
C TYR A 15 0.17 12.06 -2.11
N MET A 16 1.11 11.19 -2.47
CA MET A 16 0.81 9.96 -3.20
C MET A 16 0.53 8.86 -2.18
N ASN A 17 -0.73 8.42 -2.07
CA ASN A 17 -1.10 7.36 -1.15
C ASN A 17 -0.63 6.00 -1.68
N ILE A 18 -0.04 5.20 -0.80
CA ILE A 18 0.38 3.83 -1.10
C ILE A 18 -0.16 2.93 0.01
N TRP A 19 -1.20 2.16 -0.31
CA TRP A 19 -1.72 1.14 0.59
C TRP A 19 -0.98 -0.16 0.33
N VAL A 20 -0.62 -0.85 1.42
CA VAL A 20 -0.04 -2.19 1.35
C VAL A 20 -0.95 -3.13 2.12
N CYS A 21 -1.53 -4.10 1.42
CA CYS A 21 -2.49 -5.05 1.99
C CYS A 21 -2.40 -6.42 1.32
N ASP A 22 -3.23 -7.37 1.73
CA ASP A 22 -3.34 -8.69 1.10
C ASP A 22 -4.35 -8.62 -0.04
N LEU A 23 -3.86 -8.72 -1.29
CA LEU A 23 -4.69 -8.64 -2.49
C LEU A 23 -5.14 -10.00 -3.01
N ASN A 24 -4.58 -11.11 -2.49
CA ASN A 24 -4.80 -12.51 -2.88
C ASN A 24 -4.57 -12.90 -4.36
N LYS A 25 -4.83 -12.01 -5.33
CA LYS A 25 -4.87 -12.30 -6.78
C LYS A 25 -4.03 -11.37 -7.64
N PHE A 26 -3.68 -10.19 -7.14
CA PHE A 26 -2.95 -9.18 -7.89
C PHE A 26 -1.70 -8.77 -7.13
N ALA A 27 -0.62 -8.42 -7.84
CA ALA A 27 0.59 -7.88 -7.21
C ALA A 27 0.39 -6.41 -6.79
N GLY A 28 -0.44 -5.68 -7.53
CA GLY A 28 -0.83 -4.32 -7.24
C GLY A 28 -1.88 -3.81 -8.21
N TYR A 29 -2.38 -2.60 -7.96
CA TYR A 29 -3.18 -1.82 -8.89
C TYR A 29 -3.05 -0.32 -8.57
N SER A 30 -3.45 0.53 -9.51
CA SER A 30 -3.43 1.97 -9.37
C SER A 30 -4.77 2.63 -9.70
N SER A 31 -5.02 3.79 -9.11
CA SER A 31 -6.08 4.70 -9.58
C SER A 31 -5.74 5.28 -10.95
N VAL A 32 -6.78 5.61 -11.72
CA VAL A 32 -6.64 6.37 -12.96
C VAL A 32 -6.61 7.87 -12.67
N VAL A 33 -5.91 8.63 -13.50
CA VAL A 33 -5.90 10.10 -13.43
C VAL A 33 -7.32 10.64 -13.61
N GLY A 34 -7.74 11.50 -12.69
CA GLY A 34 -9.11 12.06 -12.66
C GLY A 34 -10.15 11.16 -11.99
N GLY A 35 -9.73 10.05 -11.37
CA GLY A 35 -10.57 9.24 -10.49
C GLY A 35 -10.96 9.94 -9.19
N ALA A 36 -11.70 9.25 -8.33
CA ALA A 36 -12.16 9.81 -7.06
C ALA A 36 -10.99 10.08 -6.09
N GLU A 37 -10.97 11.27 -5.49
CA GLU A 37 -9.86 11.74 -4.63
C GLU A 37 -9.62 10.82 -3.43
N ASN A 38 -10.68 10.28 -2.82
CA ASN A 38 -10.58 9.42 -1.64
C ASN A 38 -9.96 8.04 -1.90
N VAL A 39 -9.67 7.71 -3.15
CA VAL A 39 -9.03 6.44 -3.56
C VAL A 39 -7.84 6.67 -4.49
N ASP A 40 -7.35 7.91 -4.64
CA ASP A 40 -6.22 8.20 -5.52
C ASP A 40 -4.90 7.71 -4.89
N GLY A 41 -4.20 6.85 -5.63
CA GLY A 41 -2.94 6.26 -5.21
C GLY A 41 -2.70 4.87 -5.78
N LEU A 42 -1.97 4.07 -5.00
CA LEU A 42 -1.46 2.75 -5.35
C LEU A 42 -1.88 1.76 -4.27
N VAL A 43 -2.24 0.55 -4.66
CA VAL A 43 -2.41 -0.56 -3.71
C VAL A 43 -1.49 -1.68 -4.11
N ILE A 44 -0.61 -2.12 -3.21
CA ILE A 44 0.41 -3.14 -3.47
C ILE A 44 0.20 -4.32 -2.52
N ASP A 45 0.35 -5.54 -3.04
CA ASP A 45 0.30 -6.74 -2.22
C ASP A 45 1.52 -6.84 -1.27
N PHE A 46 1.32 -7.35 -0.05
CA PHE A 46 2.42 -7.57 0.91
C PHE A 46 3.59 -8.39 0.32
N GLY A 47 3.27 -9.39 -0.50
CA GLY A 47 4.25 -10.24 -1.16
C GLY A 47 5.07 -9.48 -2.21
N ALA A 48 4.47 -8.46 -2.84
CA ALA A 48 5.05 -7.62 -3.87
C ALA A 48 5.79 -6.39 -3.31
N PHE A 49 5.45 -5.91 -2.10
CA PHE A 49 6.10 -4.77 -1.45
C PHE A 49 7.41 -5.18 -0.74
N LYS A 50 8.42 -5.57 -1.54
CA LYS A 50 9.74 -6.01 -1.04
C LYS A 50 10.87 -5.32 -1.79
N ALA A 51 12.02 -5.19 -1.13
CA ALA A 51 13.22 -4.65 -1.76
C ALA A 51 13.59 -5.47 -3.01
N GLY A 52 13.83 -4.78 -4.12
CA GLY A 52 14.15 -5.40 -5.42
C GLY A 52 12.94 -5.67 -6.31
N ASN A 53 11.71 -5.68 -5.76
CA ASN A 53 10.52 -5.80 -6.57
C ASN A 53 10.19 -4.49 -7.28
N LYS A 54 9.63 -4.59 -8.49
CA LYS A 54 9.38 -3.46 -9.39
C LYS A 54 7.90 -3.22 -9.66
N THR A 55 7.01 -3.98 -9.02
CA THR A 55 5.56 -3.76 -9.05
C THR A 55 5.18 -2.33 -8.68
N ILE A 56 5.77 -1.76 -7.63
CA ILE A 56 5.48 -0.37 -7.24
C ILE A 56 5.86 0.64 -8.34
N VAL A 57 6.91 0.35 -9.13
CA VAL A 57 7.35 1.20 -10.25
C VAL A 57 6.35 1.10 -11.40
N HIS A 58 5.86 -0.11 -11.69
CA HIS A 58 4.81 -0.35 -12.68
C HIS A 58 3.52 0.38 -12.32
N GLU A 59 3.01 0.19 -11.10
CA GLU A 59 1.77 0.83 -10.65
C GLU A 59 1.92 2.36 -10.56
N ALA A 60 3.08 2.87 -10.14
CA ALA A 60 3.37 4.30 -10.18
C ALA A 60 3.35 4.86 -11.62
N GLY A 61 3.75 4.05 -12.60
CA GLY A 61 3.60 4.38 -14.03
C GLY A 61 2.12 4.59 -14.39
N HIS A 62 1.24 3.67 -14.00
CA HIS A 62 -0.21 3.82 -14.21
C HIS A 62 -0.80 5.04 -13.51
N TRP A 63 -0.42 5.28 -12.25
CA TRP A 63 -0.82 6.47 -11.50
C TRP A 63 -0.39 7.77 -12.21
N MET A 64 0.72 7.71 -12.94
CA MET A 64 1.25 8.77 -13.80
C MET A 64 0.81 8.67 -15.28
N SER A 65 -0.35 8.05 -15.54
CA SER A 65 -1.01 7.96 -16.85
C SER A 65 -0.30 7.13 -17.92
N LEU A 66 0.63 6.24 -17.54
CA LEU A 66 1.16 5.26 -18.48
C LEU A 66 0.18 4.10 -18.64
N LEU A 67 0.10 3.58 -19.87
CA LEU A 67 -0.64 2.36 -20.19
C LEU A 67 0.35 1.18 -20.28
N HIS A 68 -0.18 -0.04 -20.26
CA HIS A 68 0.61 -1.20 -20.64
C HIS A 68 1.17 -1.04 -22.05
N ILE A 69 2.41 -1.49 -22.28
CA ILE A 69 3.11 -1.22 -23.55
C ILE A 69 2.46 -1.90 -24.78
N TRP A 70 1.67 -2.97 -24.57
CA TRP A 70 0.88 -3.61 -25.63
C TRP A 70 -0.49 -2.93 -25.85
N GLY A 71 -0.83 -1.92 -25.05
CA GLY A 71 -2.07 -1.14 -25.18
C GLY A 71 -3.34 -1.91 -24.84
N ASP A 72 -3.26 -2.99 -24.05
CA ASP A 72 -4.40 -3.84 -23.65
C ASP A 72 -5.21 -4.46 -24.80
N GLU A 73 -4.62 -4.50 -25.99
CA GLU A 73 -5.21 -5.07 -27.21
C GLU A 73 -4.13 -5.71 -28.10
N ASN A 74 -4.50 -6.66 -28.96
CA ASN A 74 -3.56 -7.24 -29.92
C ASN A 74 -3.03 -6.16 -30.89
N CYS A 75 -1.74 -5.84 -30.79
CA CYS A 75 -1.10 -4.74 -31.52
C CYS A 75 -1.73 -3.36 -31.23
N GLY A 76 -2.14 -3.17 -29.98
CA GLY A 76 -2.64 -1.91 -29.42
C GLY A 76 -1.58 -0.80 -29.40
N ASP A 77 -1.93 0.30 -28.76
CA ASP A 77 -1.11 1.51 -28.68
C ASP A 77 -1.22 2.12 -27.28
N ASP A 78 -0.09 2.21 -26.59
CA ASP A 78 0.05 2.77 -25.24
C ASP A 78 0.08 4.32 -25.24
N LYS A 79 -0.07 4.94 -26.41
CA LYS A 79 -0.06 6.39 -26.64
C LYS A 79 1.31 7.02 -26.37
N VAL A 80 2.38 6.25 -26.52
CA VAL A 80 3.76 6.73 -26.47
C VAL A 80 4.48 6.33 -27.75
N SER A 81 5.03 7.29 -28.48
CA SER A 81 5.55 7.03 -29.84
C SER A 81 6.91 6.31 -29.87
N ASP A 82 7.67 6.34 -28.78
CA ASP A 82 8.99 5.70 -28.67
C ASP A 82 8.95 4.33 -27.98
N THR A 83 7.76 3.82 -27.69
CA THR A 83 7.50 2.42 -27.31
C THR A 83 6.98 1.67 -28.56
N PRO A 84 7.70 0.66 -29.07
CA PRO A 84 7.26 -0.11 -30.21
C PRO A 84 5.94 -0.84 -29.90
N LYS A 85 5.03 -0.90 -30.90
CA LYS A 85 3.82 -1.71 -30.78
C LYS A 85 4.17 -3.17 -30.47
N GLN A 86 3.42 -3.77 -29.57
CA GLN A 86 3.62 -5.12 -29.09
C GLN A 86 2.30 -5.89 -29.08
N ALA A 87 2.33 -7.19 -29.38
CA ALA A 87 1.10 -8.00 -29.51
C ALA A 87 0.42 -8.31 -28.17
N SER A 88 1.20 -8.55 -27.12
CA SER A 88 0.74 -8.88 -25.77
C SER A 88 1.82 -8.59 -24.75
N TYR A 89 1.54 -8.72 -23.46
CA TYR A 89 2.59 -8.74 -22.44
C TYR A 89 3.62 -9.86 -22.68
N THR A 90 4.80 -9.71 -22.10
CA THR A 90 5.90 -10.68 -22.21
C THR A 90 6.14 -11.42 -20.89
N PRO A 91 5.89 -12.74 -20.80
CA PRO A 91 6.15 -13.48 -19.57
C PRO A 91 7.64 -13.82 -19.41
N GLY A 92 8.09 -13.91 -18.16
CA GLY A 92 9.40 -14.42 -17.81
C GLY A 92 10.53 -13.42 -18.09
N CYS A 93 11.68 -13.94 -18.52
CA CYS A 93 12.89 -13.17 -18.82
C CYS A 93 13.40 -13.56 -20.21
N PRO A 94 12.80 -13.01 -21.28
CA PRO A 94 13.18 -13.35 -22.65
C PRO A 94 14.61 -12.89 -22.95
N THR A 95 15.24 -13.55 -23.90
CA THR A 95 16.56 -13.19 -24.44
C THR A 95 16.45 -12.88 -25.92
N GLY A 96 17.19 -11.87 -26.40
CA GLY A 96 17.24 -11.52 -27.81
C GLY A 96 16.05 -10.68 -28.30
N ILE A 97 15.91 -10.54 -29.61
CA ILE A 97 14.90 -9.66 -30.21
C ILE A 97 13.61 -10.45 -30.44
N ARG A 98 12.49 -9.95 -29.91
CA ARG A 98 11.15 -10.48 -30.17
C ARG A 98 10.44 -9.54 -31.13
N ILE A 99 10.14 -10.00 -32.35
CA ILE A 99 9.41 -9.17 -33.32
C ILE A 99 7.92 -9.51 -33.26
N THR A 100 7.11 -8.52 -32.93
CA THR A 100 5.65 -8.60 -33.04
C THR A 100 5.13 -7.34 -33.73
N CYS A 101 3.90 -7.37 -34.25
CA CYS A 101 3.22 -6.18 -34.79
C CYS A 101 4.04 -5.34 -35.81
N GLY A 102 4.97 -5.96 -36.54
CA GLY A 102 5.84 -5.28 -37.51
C GLY A 102 6.91 -4.37 -36.91
N ASN A 103 7.24 -4.50 -35.61
CA ASN A 103 8.20 -3.63 -34.90
C ASN A 103 9.70 -3.95 -35.16
N GLY A 104 10.00 -4.64 -36.26
CA GLY A 104 11.37 -4.97 -36.66
C GLY A 104 12.16 -3.76 -37.17
N PRO A 105 13.50 -3.76 -37.01
CA PRO A 105 14.32 -4.84 -36.46
C PRO A 105 14.52 -4.79 -34.92
N THR A 106 14.01 -3.77 -34.23
CA THR A 106 14.28 -3.55 -32.79
C THR A 106 13.50 -4.51 -31.89
N GLY A 107 12.22 -4.77 -32.21
CA GLY A 107 11.37 -5.67 -31.44
C GLY A 107 10.61 -5.05 -30.28
N ASP A 108 9.91 -5.93 -29.57
CA ASP A 108 9.19 -5.71 -28.32
C ASP A 108 10.13 -5.12 -27.27
N MET A 109 9.72 -4.05 -26.60
CA MET A 109 10.50 -3.42 -25.52
C MET A 109 10.17 -4.08 -24.18
N TYR A 110 10.39 -5.39 -24.08
CA TYR A 110 10.03 -6.19 -22.91
C TYR A 110 10.82 -5.85 -21.63
N ASN A 111 11.85 -5.01 -21.71
CA ASN A 111 12.59 -4.49 -20.56
C ASN A 111 11.97 -3.20 -19.98
N ASN A 112 10.83 -2.75 -20.52
CA ASN A 112 10.07 -1.61 -20.04
C ASN A 112 9.33 -1.94 -18.73
N TYR A 113 9.26 -0.99 -17.80
CA TYR A 113 8.49 -1.18 -16.56
C TYR A 113 7.00 -1.40 -16.78
N MET A 114 6.43 -0.99 -17.93
CA MET A 114 5.01 -1.16 -18.28
C MET A 114 4.71 -2.47 -19.04
N ASP A 115 5.65 -3.42 -19.07
CA ASP A 115 5.40 -4.81 -19.47
C ASP A 115 5.24 -5.70 -18.21
N PHE A 116 4.74 -6.93 -18.36
CA PHE A 116 4.66 -7.95 -17.29
C PHE A 116 5.86 -8.91 -17.28
N THR A 117 6.97 -8.49 -17.88
CA THR A 117 8.24 -9.21 -17.78
C THR A 117 8.69 -9.26 -16.32
N ASN A 118 9.31 -10.37 -15.91
CA ASN A 118 9.78 -10.55 -14.54
C ASN A 118 10.69 -9.40 -14.08
N ASP A 119 10.60 -9.05 -12.80
CA ASP A 119 11.36 -7.96 -12.17
C ASP A 119 12.87 -8.00 -12.45
N ALA A 120 13.47 -9.18 -12.62
CA ALA A 120 14.90 -9.29 -12.95
C ALA A 120 15.28 -8.67 -14.31
N CYS A 121 14.32 -8.49 -15.22
CA CYS A 121 14.56 -8.19 -16.63
C CYS A 121 13.97 -6.84 -17.11
N ILE A 122 13.12 -6.19 -16.31
CA ILE A 122 12.66 -4.81 -16.56
C ILE A 122 13.57 -3.80 -15.87
N ASN A 123 13.84 -2.67 -16.52
CA ASN A 123 14.79 -1.68 -15.98
C ASN A 123 14.63 -0.24 -16.50
N MET A 124 13.68 0.04 -17.38
CA MET A 124 13.58 1.36 -17.99
C MET A 124 12.17 1.87 -18.27
N PHE A 125 12.07 3.19 -18.31
CA PHE A 125 11.03 3.93 -19.02
C PHE A 125 11.62 4.56 -20.28
N SER A 126 10.80 4.80 -21.29
CA SER A 126 11.19 5.55 -22.48
C SER A 126 11.20 7.06 -22.24
N LYS A 127 11.71 7.83 -23.20
CA LYS A 127 11.70 9.30 -23.10
C LYS A 127 10.28 9.84 -23.28
N GLY A 128 9.48 9.21 -24.14
CA GLY A 128 8.07 9.54 -24.33
C GLY A 128 7.22 9.25 -23.09
N GLN A 129 7.45 8.11 -22.42
CA GLN A 129 6.80 7.80 -21.13
C GLN A 129 7.16 8.85 -20.08
N LYS A 130 8.44 9.22 -19.97
CA LYS A 130 8.87 10.33 -19.10
C LYS A 130 8.13 11.64 -19.41
N ALA A 131 8.02 12.01 -20.69
CA ALA A 131 7.33 13.23 -21.08
C ALA A 131 5.85 13.20 -20.67
N ARG A 132 5.17 12.07 -20.90
CA ARG A 132 3.77 11.85 -20.52
C ARG A 132 3.56 11.94 -19.01
N MET A 133 4.42 11.30 -18.21
CA MET A 133 4.36 11.39 -16.75
C MET A 133 4.55 12.84 -16.26
N ARG A 134 5.54 13.56 -16.80
CA ARG A 134 5.84 14.95 -16.40
C ARG A 134 4.71 15.91 -16.74
N ALA A 135 3.98 15.69 -17.83
CA ALA A 135 2.85 16.53 -18.23
C ALA A 135 1.76 16.64 -17.14
N LEU A 136 1.63 15.63 -16.26
CA LEU A 136 0.68 15.69 -15.15
C LEU A 136 1.01 16.75 -14.09
N PHE A 137 2.28 17.15 -14.02
CA PHE A 137 2.82 18.08 -13.02
C PHE A 137 3.09 19.47 -13.60
N GLU A 138 2.98 19.66 -14.92
CA GLU A 138 3.03 20.98 -15.55
C GLU A 138 1.91 21.90 -15.03
N PRO A 139 2.00 23.23 -15.21
CA PRO A 139 0.94 24.15 -14.79
C PRO A 139 -0.44 23.72 -15.33
N SER A 140 -1.44 23.71 -14.46
CA SER A 140 -2.80 23.20 -14.73
C SER A 140 -2.91 21.68 -14.95
N GLY A 141 -1.82 20.94 -14.81
CA GLY A 141 -1.84 19.48 -14.78
C GLY A 141 -2.55 18.95 -13.54
N PRO A 142 -3.19 17.75 -13.62
CA PRO A 142 -4.01 17.19 -12.54
C PRO A 142 -3.23 16.90 -11.25
N ARG A 143 -1.89 16.84 -11.32
CA ARG A 143 -1.00 16.56 -10.20
C ARG A 143 -0.05 17.73 -9.88
N ASN A 144 -0.28 18.91 -10.46
CA ASN A 144 0.56 20.09 -10.29
C ASN A 144 0.68 20.53 -8.81
N SER A 145 -0.39 20.39 -8.02
CA SER A 145 -0.40 20.77 -6.60
C SER A 145 0.65 20.06 -5.76
N LEU A 146 1.06 18.84 -6.16
CA LEU A 146 2.08 18.06 -5.45
C LEU A 146 3.45 18.74 -5.46
N LEU A 147 3.75 19.56 -6.48
CA LEU A 147 5.01 20.31 -6.56
C LEU A 147 5.10 21.42 -5.52
N THR A 148 3.96 21.84 -4.97
CA THR A 148 3.85 22.86 -3.92
C THR A 148 3.33 22.27 -2.61
N SER A 149 3.33 20.95 -2.48
CA SER A 149 2.87 20.27 -1.28
C SER A 149 3.75 20.63 -0.09
N LYS A 150 3.12 20.94 1.05
CA LYS A 150 3.82 21.11 2.33
C LYS A 150 4.49 19.82 2.81
N GLY A 151 4.17 18.67 2.22
CA GLY A 151 4.92 17.43 2.44
C GLY A 151 6.38 17.51 1.95
N LEU A 152 6.72 18.51 1.12
CA LEU A 152 8.09 18.80 0.68
C LEU A 152 8.83 19.75 1.63
N ASP A 153 8.13 20.42 2.54
CA ASP A 153 8.78 21.27 3.53
C ASP A 153 9.57 20.39 4.50
N THR A 154 10.73 20.88 4.95
CA THR A 154 11.38 20.27 6.12
C THR A 154 10.34 20.21 7.23
N PRO A 155 10.04 19.03 7.81
CA PRO A 155 9.09 18.95 8.89
C PRO A 155 9.53 19.99 9.93
N LEU A 156 8.61 20.86 10.34
CA LEU A 156 8.88 21.96 11.29
C LEU A 156 9.35 21.46 12.67
N ILE A 157 9.51 20.14 12.81
CA ILE A 157 9.76 19.41 14.02
C ILE A 157 10.76 18.30 13.67
N PHE A 158 11.88 18.23 14.39
CA PHE A 158 13.04 17.34 14.18
C PHE A 158 12.74 15.87 14.54
N GLU A 159 11.50 15.47 14.34
CA GLU A 159 10.67 14.48 15.05
C GLU A 159 9.41 15.29 15.36
N SER A 160 8.30 15.01 14.67
CA SER A 160 7.03 15.35 15.30
C SER A 160 7.07 14.70 16.67
N PRO A 161 6.89 15.44 17.80
CA PRO A 161 6.40 14.75 18.97
C PRO A 161 5.19 13.99 18.47
N LEU A 162 5.12 12.69 18.77
CA LEU A 162 3.87 11.96 18.66
C LEU A 162 2.77 12.94 19.12
N PRO A 163 1.68 13.13 18.35
CA PRO A 163 0.61 14.05 18.76
C PRO A 163 0.41 13.82 20.26
N ASP A 164 0.52 14.88 21.09
CA ASP A 164 0.50 14.79 22.56
C ASP A 164 -0.40 13.61 22.90
N ASP A 165 0.19 12.48 23.34
CA ASP A 165 -0.54 11.22 23.50
C ASP A 165 -1.87 11.61 24.10
N ASP A 166 -2.98 11.37 23.39
CA ASP A 166 -4.33 11.58 23.94
C ASP A 166 -4.25 11.11 25.38
N PRO A 167 -4.54 11.98 26.37
CA PRO A 167 -3.94 11.87 27.68
C PRO A 167 -3.99 10.42 28.12
N LYS A 168 -2.85 9.77 28.42
CA LYS A 168 -2.70 8.30 28.47
C LYS A 168 -3.85 7.53 29.16
N TRP A 169 -4.58 8.19 30.05
CA TRP A 169 -5.87 7.74 30.58
C TRP A 169 -7.07 7.68 29.58
N LEU A 170 -6.92 7.89 28.28
CA LEU A 170 -7.99 7.83 27.26
C LEU A 170 -7.80 6.71 26.24
N GLU A 171 -6.72 5.94 26.33
CA GLU A 171 -6.38 4.88 25.39
C GLU A 171 -6.22 3.51 26.05
N PRO A 172 -6.43 2.40 25.30
CA PRO A 172 -6.15 1.07 25.79
C PRO A 172 -4.64 0.84 25.90
N HIS A 173 -4.18 0.35 27.05
CA HIS A 173 -2.77 -0.01 27.24
C HIS A 173 -2.54 -1.50 27.07
N LEU A 174 -1.42 -1.84 26.40
CA LEU A 174 -0.96 -3.21 26.22
C LEU A 174 0.38 -3.43 26.91
N TYR A 175 0.44 -4.40 27.83
CA TYR A 175 1.68 -4.73 28.54
C TYR A 175 1.70 -6.19 29.04
N PRO A 176 2.88 -6.81 29.20
CA PRO A 176 4.19 -6.31 28.77
C PRO A 176 4.29 -6.29 27.24
N ASN A 177 5.06 -5.35 26.71
CA ASN A 177 5.41 -5.31 25.30
C ASN A 177 6.92 -5.04 25.20
N PRO A 178 7.75 -6.05 24.85
CA PRO A 178 7.37 -7.35 24.29
C PRO A 178 6.71 -8.32 25.28
N ALA A 179 5.75 -9.12 24.79
CA ALA A 179 5.03 -10.15 25.52
C ALA A 179 5.66 -11.53 25.30
N LYS A 180 5.65 -12.39 26.32
CA LYS A 180 6.16 -13.78 26.23
C LYS A 180 5.05 -14.82 26.26
N GLU A 181 4.31 -14.88 27.35
CA GLU A 181 3.22 -15.85 27.53
C GLU A 181 1.88 -15.16 27.67
N GLU A 182 1.88 -13.99 28.31
CA GLU A 182 0.67 -13.22 28.57
C GLU A 182 0.82 -11.78 28.08
N LEU A 183 -0.31 -11.23 27.66
CA LEU A 183 -0.51 -9.83 27.32
C LEU A 183 -1.72 -9.31 28.08
N LYS A 184 -1.55 -8.21 28.80
CA LYS A 184 -2.63 -7.50 29.50
C LYS A 184 -3.11 -6.34 28.66
N LEU A 185 -4.42 -6.31 28.46
CA LEU A 185 -5.16 -5.22 27.84
C LEU A 185 -5.88 -4.45 28.95
N ASP A 186 -5.42 -3.23 29.21
CA ASP A 186 -6.02 -2.33 30.19
C ASP A 186 -6.96 -1.34 29.51
N LEU A 187 -8.24 -1.46 29.87
CA LEU A 187 -9.38 -0.71 29.39
C LEU A 187 -10.06 0.03 30.54
N THR A 188 -9.35 0.25 31.66
CA THR A 188 -9.90 0.92 32.85
C THR A 188 -10.48 2.30 32.55
N TYR A 189 -10.01 2.95 31.48
CA TYR A 189 -10.51 4.23 31.02
C TYR A 189 -11.96 4.22 30.50
N ASP A 190 -12.45 3.08 29.99
CA ASP A 190 -13.80 2.99 29.43
C ASP A 190 -14.42 1.61 29.68
N ALA A 191 -15.30 1.53 30.67
CA ALA A 191 -15.99 0.29 31.03
C ALA A 191 -16.91 -0.26 29.92
N ARG A 192 -17.23 0.54 28.90
CA ARG A 192 -18.08 0.10 27.77
C ARG A 192 -17.37 -0.88 26.83
N TRP A 193 -16.08 -1.14 27.03
CA TRP A 193 -15.38 -2.23 26.37
C TRP A 193 -15.73 -3.62 26.94
N LEU A 194 -16.31 -3.70 28.15
CA LEU A 194 -16.73 -4.97 28.72
C LEU A 194 -17.80 -5.64 27.83
N GLY A 195 -17.62 -6.94 27.58
CA GLY A 195 -18.44 -7.73 26.66
C GLY A 195 -18.07 -7.59 25.19
N THR A 196 -17.13 -6.69 24.83
CA THR A 196 -16.68 -6.59 23.44
C THR A 196 -15.68 -7.68 23.09
N THR A 197 -15.64 -7.98 21.79
CA THR A 197 -14.75 -8.98 21.23
C THR A 197 -13.51 -8.31 20.67
N VAL A 198 -12.36 -8.74 21.17
CA VAL A 198 -11.04 -8.31 20.76
C VAL A 198 -10.41 -9.40 19.89
N ARG A 199 -9.73 -9.01 18.81
CA ARG A 199 -9.05 -9.92 17.88
C ARG A 199 -7.56 -9.64 17.90
N ILE A 200 -6.76 -10.70 17.98
CA ILE A 200 -5.32 -10.62 17.70
C ILE A 200 -5.11 -10.97 16.23
N ILE A 201 -4.55 -10.03 15.49
CA ILE A 201 -4.28 -10.15 14.05
C ILE A 201 -2.77 -10.12 13.80
N ASN A 202 -2.31 -10.89 12.81
CA ASN A 202 -0.93 -10.80 12.34
C ASN A 202 -0.73 -9.59 11.40
N ILE A 203 0.50 -9.41 10.89
CA ILE A 203 0.82 -8.32 9.96
C ILE A 203 0.05 -8.42 8.63
N GLN A 204 -0.39 -9.61 8.24
CA GLN A 204 -1.24 -9.84 7.08
C GLN A 204 -2.73 -9.55 7.34
N GLY A 205 -3.12 -9.16 8.56
CA GLY A 205 -4.51 -8.86 8.93
C GLY A 205 -5.36 -10.08 9.29
N ASN A 206 -4.78 -11.29 9.27
CA ASN A 206 -5.48 -12.51 9.62
C ASN A 206 -5.71 -12.58 11.14
N ALA A 207 -6.96 -12.79 11.54
CA ALA A 207 -7.33 -12.99 12.94
C ALA A 207 -6.88 -14.38 13.42
N LEU A 208 -5.89 -14.40 14.31
CA LEU A 208 -5.32 -15.62 14.89
C LEU A 208 -6.03 -16.03 16.17
N MET A 209 -6.55 -15.06 16.92
CA MET A 209 -7.21 -15.28 18.19
C MET A 209 -8.32 -14.27 18.39
N THR A 210 -9.35 -14.68 19.13
CA THR A 210 -10.46 -13.83 19.53
C THR A 210 -10.71 -14.00 21.03
N VAL A 211 -10.86 -12.90 21.76
CA VAL A 211 -11.04 -12.86 23.22
C VAL A 211 -12.19 -11.92 23.55
N VAL A 212 -13.09 -12.36 24.43
CA VAL A 212 -14.13 -11.49 24.98
C VAL A 212 -13.57 -10.77 26.21
N VAL A 213 -13.74 -9.45 26.25
CA VAL A 213 -13.28 -8.63 27.37
C VAL A 213 -14.26 -8.78 28.54
N ASN A 214 -13.84 -9.49 29.59
CA ASN A 214 -14.69 -9.73 30.76
C ASN A 214 -14.26 -8.92 31.99
N ALA A 215 -13.12 -8.25 31.93
CA ALA A 215 -12.58 -7.41 33.00
C ALA A 215 -12.01 -6.12 32.43
N LYS A 216 -11.96 -5.07 33.27
CA LYS A 216 -11.34 -3.78 32.91
C LYS A 216 -9.87 -3.95 32.53
N THR A 217 -9.18 -4.90 33.15
CA THR A 217 -7.86 -5.35 32.73
C THR A 217 -7.99 -6.82 32.31
N GLN A 218 -7.99 -7.07 31.01
CA GLN A 218 -8.12 -8.40 30.43
C GLN A 218 -6.74 -9.02 30.25
N THR A 219 -6.52 -10.20 30.81
CA THR A 219 -5.31 -10.99 30.52
C THR A 219 -5.58 -11.89 29.33
N ILE A 220 -4.65 -11.93 28.38
CA ILE A 220 -4.72 -12.68 27.13
C ILE A 220 -3.51 -13.60 27.08
N ASP A 221 -3.74 -14.90 26.98
CA ASP A 221 -2.69 -15.89 26.74
C ASP A 221 -2.22 -15.80 25.29
N VAL A 222 -0.98 -15.40 25.10
CA VAL A 222 -0.30 -15.28 23.80
C VAL A 222 0.80 -16.33 23.62
N SER A 223 0.94 -17.31 24.53
CA SER A 223 1.99 -18.33 24.51
C SER A 223 2.05 -19.12 23.20
N ARG A 224 0.89 -19.32 22.55
CA ARG A 224 0.76 -20.07 21.28
C ARG A 224 1.16 -19.26 20.04
N LEU A 225 1.38 -17.96 20.17
CA LEU A 225 1.82 -17.13 19.07
C LEU A 225 3.33 -17.33 18.85
N VAL A 226 3.72 -17.49 17.59
CA VAL A 226 5.14 -17.49 17.22
C VAL A 226 5.74 -16.10 17.46
N PRO A 227 7.05 -16.00 17.75
CA PRO A 227 7.71 -14.70 17.89
C PRO A 227 7.49 -13.83 16.65
N GLY A 228 7.12 -12.57 16.84
CA GLY A 228 6.72 -11.69 15.74
C GLY A 228 5.92 -10.46 16.15
N MET A 229 5.50 -9.68 15.16
CA MET A 229 4.68 -8.48 15.35
C MET A 229 3.20 -8.81 15.15
N TYR A 230 2.36 -8.31 16.06
CA TYR A 230 0.92 -8.51 16.04
C TYR A 230 0.19 -7.21 16.36
N PHE A 231 -1.09 -7.16 15.99
CA PHE A 231 -1.99 -6.10 16.40
C PHE A 231 -3.17 -6.69 17.18
N LEU A 232 -3.58 -5.97 18.20
CA LEU A 232 -4.85 -6.17 18.88
C LEU A 232 -5.84 -5.19 18.26
N ALA A 233 -6.98 -5.67 17.78
CA ALA A 233 -8.03 -4.86 17.18
C ALA A 233 -9.40 -5.17 17.80
N ALA A 234 -10.19 -4.15 18.07
CA ALA A 234 -11.58 -4.30 18.52
C ALA A 234 -12.44 -3.14 18.01
N LYS A 235 -13.74 -3.40 17.83
CA LYS A 235 -14.72 -2.40 17.41
C LYS A 235 -15.97 -2.54 18.27
N ARG A 236 -16.42 -1.41 18.83
CA ARG A 236 -17.64 -1.30 19.61
C ARG A 236 -18.85 -1.03 18.73
N THR A 237 -20.04 -1.23 19.30
CA THR A 237 -21.33 -0.99 18.64
C THR A 237 -21.60 0.48 18.35
N ASP A 238 -21.00 1.40 19.10
CA ASP A 238 -21.06 2.85 18.87
C ASP A 238 -20.07 3.34 17.79
N GLY A 239 -19.37 2.41 17.12
CA GLY A 239 -18.44 2.70 16.03
C GLY A 239 -17.01 2.96 16.48
N LEU A 240 -16.76 3.12 17.78
CA LEU A 240 -15.41 3.35 18.29
C LEU A 240 -14.55 2.09 18.12
N SER A 241 -13.36 2.24 17.55
CA SER A 241 -12.44 1.13 17.29
C SER A 241 -11.08 1.38 17.91
N ILE A 242 -10.41 0.31 18.32
CA ILE A 242 -9.05 0.35 18.85
C ILE A 242 -8.18 -0.57 18.03
N ARG A 243 -6.95 -0.14 17.76
CA ARG A 243 -5.90 -0.96 17.17
C ARG A 243 -4.59 -0.65 17.88
N LYS A 244 -3.98 -1.64 18.53
CA LYS A 244 -2.70 -1.48 19.25
C LYS A 244 -1.70 -2.56 18.86
N LYS A 245 -0.46 -2.15 18.62
CA LYS A 245 0.66 -3.03 18.24
C LYS A 245 1.30 -3.66 19.47
N PHE A 246 1.66 -4.94 19.40
CA PHE A 246 2.57 -5.57 20.35
C PHE A 246 3.54 -6.54 19.68
N ILE A 247 4.66 -6.82 20.33
CA ILE A 247 5.68 -7.77 19.90
C ILE A 247 5.60 -9.01 20.78
N LYS A 248 5.53 -10.19 20.16
CA LYS A 248 5.69 -11.50 20.81
C LYS A 248 7.16 -11.90 20.75
N GLN A 249 7.73 -12.24 21.90
CA GLN A 249 9.05 -12.87 22.03
C GLN A 249 8.91 -14.36 22.31
#